data_AF-A0A972QJK3-F1
#
_entry.id   AF-A0A972QJK3-F1
#
_cell.length_a   1.000
_cell.length_b   1.000
_cell.length_c   1.000
_cell.angle_alpha   90.00
_cell.angle_beta   90.00
_cell.angle_gamma   90.00
#
_symmetry.space_group_name_H-M   'P 1'
#
loop_
_entity.id
_entity.type
_entity.pdbx_description
1 polymer ?
#
loop_
_entity_poly.entity_id
_entity_poly.type
_entity_poly.pdbx_seq_one_letter_code
_entity_poly.pdbx_strand_id
1 'polypeptide(L)' 'RVLGGVGIAVLSTSAGVMTAKDARAKKVGGEVICYAW' A
#
# COMPACT_ATOMS: atom_id res chain seq x y z
N ARG A 1 2.64 -9.47 5.51
CA ARG A 1 3.38 -8.41 6.24
C ARG A 1 4.68 -8.20 5.48
N VAL A 2 4.97 -6.98 5.02
CA VAL A 2 6.23 -6.64 4.33
C VAL A 2 7.37 -6.69 5.37
N LEU A 3 8.54 -7.17 4.98
CA LEU A 3 9.72 -7.50 5.81
C LEU A 3 9.96 -6.48 6.94
N GLY A 4 9.79 -6.89 8.20
CA GLY A 4 10.34 -6.21 9.38
C GLY A 4 9.98 -4.73 9.63
N GLY A 5 9.09 -4.12 8.84
CA GLY A 5 8.74 -2.70 8.96
C GLY A 5 9.63 -1.73 8.16
N VAL A 6 10.51 -2.21 7.27
CA VAL A 6 11.40 -1.33 6.47
C VAL A 6 10.83 -1.02 5.08
N GLY A 7 9.98 -1.89 4.53
CA GLY A 7 9.43 -1.70 3.17
C GLY A 7 8.05 -1.02 3.11
N ILE A 8 7.86 -0.19 2.07
CA ILE A 8 6.59 0.44 1.72
C ILE A 8 5.97 -0.34 0.54
N ALA A 9 4.77 -0.87 0.74
CA ALA A 9 3.96 -1.38 -0.36
C ALA A 9 3.12 -0.24 -0.96
N VAL A 10 3.16 -0.10 -2.28
CA VAL A 10 2.35 0.86 -3.03
C VAL A 10 1.21 0.11 -3.69
N LEU A 11 0.00 0.64 -3.57
CA LEU A 11 -1.23 0.08 -4.13
C LEU A 11 -1.87 1.04 -5.10
N SER A 12 -2.40 0.50 -6.19
CA SER A 12 -3.41 1.15 -7.01
C SER A 12 -4.78 0.87 -6.41
N THR A 13 -5.48 1.91 -5.96
CA THR A 13 -6.83 1.82 -5.41
C THR A 13 -7.81 2.58 -6.30
N SER A 14 -9.12 2.38 -6.10
CA SER A 14 -10.16 3.17 -6.79
C SER A 14 -10.12 4.66 -6.46
N ALA A 15 -9.41 5.05 -5.40
CA ALA A 15 -9.20 6.44 -4.99
C ALA A 15 -7.79 6.96 -5.36
N GLY A 16 -7.09 6.29 -6.28
CA GLY A 16 -5.75 6.63 -6.74
C GLY A 16 -4.64 5.74 -6.16
N VAL A 17 -3.40 6.06 -6.50
CA VAL A 17 -2.21 5.33 -6.03
C VAL A 17 -1.81 5.82 -4.65
N MET A 18 -1.61 4.90 -3.70
CA MET A 18 -1.23 5.24 -2.32
C MET A 18 -0.50 4.10 -1.62
N THR A 19 0.06 4.37 -0.43
CA THR A 19 0.73 3.33 0.35
C THR A 19 -0.26 2.38 1.02
N ALA A 20 0.19 1.17 1.35
CA ALA A 20 -0.60 0.20 2.13
C ALA A 20 -1.08 0.78 3.47
N LYS A 21 -0.29 1.66 4.08
CA LYS A 21 -0.65 2.34 5.32
C LYS A 21 -1.84 3.28 5.09
N ASP A 22 -1.78 4.09 4.03
CA ASP A 22 -2.86 5.04 3.71
C ASP A 22 -4.13 4.32 3.27
N ALA A 23 -4.01 3.28 2.46
CA ALA A 23 -5.14 2.45 2.03
C ALA A 23 -5.86 1.83 3.23
N ARG A 24 -5.10 1.31 4.21
CA ARG A 24 -5.65 0.75 5.46
C ARG A 24 -6.31 1.81 6.34
N ALA A 25 -5.73 3.01 6.43
CA ALA A 25 -6.31 4.12 7.17
C ALA A 25 -7.64 4.59 6.55
N LYS A 26 -7.71 4.64 5.21
CA LYS A 26 -8.90 5.01 4.45
C LYS A 26 -9.91 3.87 4.26
N LYS A 27 -9.60 2.65 4.73
CA LYS A 27 -10.41 1.43 4.56
C LYS A 27 -10.75 1.14 3.10
N VAL A 28 -9.82 1.43 2.19
CA VAL A 28 -9.95 1.14 0.76
C VAL A 28 -9.05 -0.02 0.37
N GLY A 29 -9.55 -0.88 -0.51
CA GLY A 29 -8.78 -1.96 -1.13
C GLY A 29 -8.08 -1.50 -2.40
N GLY A 30 -7.16 -2.31 -2.89
CA GLY A 30 -6.46 -2.06 -4.15
C GLY A 30 -5.52 -3.20 -4.51
N GLU A 31 -4.96 -3.12 -5.71
CA GLU A 31 -3.91 -4.03 -6.17
C GLU A 31 -2.54 -3.51 -5.78
N VAL A 32 -1.67 -4.39 -5.28
CA VAL A 32 -0.29 -4.03 -4.99
C VAL A 32 0.48 -3.97 -6.30
N ILE A 33 1.07 -2.81 -6.58
CA ILE A 33 1.77 -2.57 -7.86
C ILE A 33 3.29 -2.66 -7.69
N CYS A 34 3.83 -2.31 -6.53
CA CYS A 34 5.24 -2.47 -6.23
C CYS A 34 5.55 -2.45 -4.73
N TYR A 35 6.76 -2.89 -4.41
CA TYR A 35 7.36 -2.77 -3.09
C TYR A 35 8.64 -1.94 -3.22
N ALA A 36 8.78 -0.94 -2.34
CA ALA A 36 10.02 -0.20 -2.15
C ALA A 36 10.60 -0.58 -0.78
N TRP A 37 11.92 -0.71 -0.68
CA TRP A 37 12.66 -0.99 0.56
C TRP A 37 13.59 0.17 0.92
#